data_AF-A0A2G6J2G8-F1
#
_entry.id   AF-A0A2G6J2G8-F1
#
_cell.length_a   1.000
_cell.length_b   1.000
_cell.length_c   1.000
_cell.angle_alpha   90.00
_cell.angle_beta   90.00
_cell.angle_gamma   90.00
#
_symmetry.space_group_name_H-M   'P 1'
#
loop_
_entity.id
_entity.type
_entity.pdbx_description
1 polymer ?
#
loop_
_entity_poly.entity_id
_entity_poly.type
_entity_poly.pdbx_seq_one_letter_code
_entity_poly.pdbx_strand_id
1 'polypeptide(L)'
;MNQPSPSPLRQVYTFWERTTAAYLEPLTRSPLFLTANANWLNGFLTLKKAADSGLRSLFSGLGLPTRRDQERTLHILHQITARLDDLEFSMAQQAHQRATAAEQPSNDGTTQPQPRA
;
A
#
# COMPACT_ATOMS: atom_id res chain seq x y z
N MET A 1 -46.25 -4.39 -7.20
CA MET A 1 -44.87 -3.88 -7.02
C MET A 1 -44.69 -3.52 -5.55
N ASN A 2 -44.11 -4.40 -4.72
CA ASN A 2 -43.89 -4.13 -3.30
C ASN A 2 -42.53 -3.42 -3.13
N GLN A 3 -42.56 -2.15 -2.75
CA GLN A 3 -41.37 -1.43 -2.32
C GLN A 3 -41.00 -1.93 -0.90
N PRO A 4 -39.76 -2.38 -0.65
CA PRO A 4 -39.35 -2.81 0.68
C PRO A 4 -39.36 -1.62 1.65
N SER A 5 -39.95 -1.80 2.84
CA SER A 5 -39.98 -0.80 3.91
C SER A 5 -38.57 -0.30 4.22
N PRO A 6 -38.35 1.03 4.39
CA PRO A 6 -37.02 1.59 4.61
C PRO A 6 -36.44 1.04 5.91
N SER A 7 -35.27 0.39 5.80
CA SER A 7 -34.54 -0.12 6.96
C SER A 7 -34.28 1.01 7.97
N PRO A 8 -34.31 0.74 9.28
CA PRO A 8 -34.14 1.76 10.32
C PRO A 8 -32.83 2.54 10.17
N LEU A 9 -31.76 1.87 9.70
CA LEU A 9 -30.48 2.51 9.39
C LEU A 9 -30.60 3.55 8.27
N ARG A 10 -31.41 3.30 7.24
CA ARG A 10 -31.64 4.28 6.17
C ARG A 10 -32.39 5.51 6.69
N GLN A 11 -33.35 5.34 7.60
CA GLN A 11 -34.09 6.47 8.17
C GLN A 11 -33.17 7.38 9.01
N VAL A 12 -32.38 6.79 9.90
CA VAL A 12 -31.37 7.53 10.70
C VAL A 12 -30.35 8.21 9.79
N TYR A 13 -29.88 7.51 8.75
CA TYR A 13 -28.98 8.08 7.75
C TYR A 13 -29.62 9.27 7.01
N THR A 14 -30.86 9.14 6.52
CA THR A 14 -31.53 10.24 5.81
C THR A 14 -31.82 11.44 6.70
N PHE A 15 -32.10 11.22 7.99
CA PHE A 15 -32.27 12.31 8.96
C PHE A 15 -30.94 13.03 9.21
N TRP A 16 -29.86 12.26 9.39
CA TRP A 16 -28.52 12.82 9.54
C TRP A 16 -28.10 13.56 8.27
N GLU A 17 -28.26 12.96 7.09
CA GLU A 17 -27.95 13.55 5.79
C GLU A 17 -28.69 14.87 5.60
N ARG A 18 -29.99 14.91 5.88
CA ARG A 18 -30.80 16.12 5.74
C ARG A 18 -30.38 17.21 6.71
N THR A 19 -30.05 16.85 7.95
CA THR A 19 -29.59 17.79 8.98
C THR A 19 -28.21 18.34 8.61
N THR A 20 -27.27 17.46 8.29
CA THR A 20 -25.91 17.82 7.88
C THR A 20 -25.91 18.64 6.59
N ALA A 21 -26.71 18.26 5.59
CA ALA A 21 -26.84 19.01 4.33
C ALA A 21 -27.38 20.43 4.58
N ALA A 22 -28.39 20.60 5.45
CA ALA A 22 -28.93 21.92 5.77
C ALA A 22 -27.89 22.87 6.38
N TYR A 23 -26.88 22.35 7.08
CA TYR A 23 -25.78 23.14 7.64
C TYR A 23 -24.57 23.25 6.71
N LEU A 24 -24.23 22.19 5.96
CA LEU A 24 -23.08 22.17 5.04
C LEU A 24 -23.35 22.90 3.73
N GLU A 25 -24.56 22.82 3.18
CA GLU A 25 -24.92 23.44 1.91
C GLU A 25 -24.70 24.97 1.93
N PRO A 26 -25.16 25.74 2.94
CA PRO A 26 -24.86 27.18 2.98
C PRO A 26 -23.37 27.50 3.19
N LEU A 27 -22.63 26.64 3.92
CA LEU A 27 -21.20 26.82 4.15
C LEU A 27 -20.36 26.52 2.90
N THR A 28 -20.70 25.47 2.16
CA THR A 28 -20.03 25.06 0.92
C THR A 28 -20.45 25.89 -0.29
N ARG A 29 -21.64 26.49 -0.26
CA ARG A 29 -22.11 27.43 -1.28
C ARG A 29 -21.58 28.84 -1.09
N SER A 30 -20.96 29.13 0.06
CA SER A 30 -20.24 30.38 0.32
C SER A 30 -18.78 30.25 -0.17
N PRO A 31 -18.44 30.78 -1.37
CA PRO A 31 -17.07 30.74 -1.86
C PRO A 31 -16.11 31.50 -0.95
N LEU A 32 -16.59 32.53 -0.23
CA LEU A 32 -15.81 33.29 0.72
C LEU A 32 -15.40 32.45 1.95
N PHE A 33 -16.31 31.61 2.46
CA PHE A 33 -15.99 30.71 3.58
C PHE A 33 -15.00 29.62 3.16
N LEU A 34 -15.24 28.98 2.00
CA LEU A 34 -14.34 27.95 1.48
C LEU A 34 -12.95 28.50 1.19
N THR A 35 -12.84 29.68 0.58
CA THR A 35 -11.55 30.31 0.29
C THR A 35 -10.84 30.78 1.56
N ALA A 36 -11.54 31.36 2.53
CA ALA A 36 -10.96 31.74 3.82
C ALA A 36 -10.41 30.53 4.58
N ASN A 37 -11.17 29.43 4.65
CA ASN A 37 -10.73 28.20 5.31
C ASN A 37 -9.60 27.52 4.55
N ALA A 38 -9.66 27.48 3.21
CA ALA A 38 -8.58 26.94 2.39
C ALA A 38 -7.28 27.75 2.58
N ASN A 39 -7.35 29.08 2.61
CA ASN A 39 -6.19 29.94 2.84
C ASN A 39 -5.63 29.78 4.25
N TRP A 40 -6.49 29.71 5.26
CA TRP A 40 -6.06 29.47 6.63
C TRP A 40 -5.41 28.09 6.80
N LEU A 41 -6.03 27.04 6.25
CA LEU A 41 -5.48 25.69 6.27
C LEU A 41 -4.16 25.61 5.51
N ASN A 42 -4.07 26.24 4.34
CA ASN A 42 -2.83 26.31 3.57
C ASN A 42 -1.73 27.06 4.33
N GLY A 43 -2.06 28.15 5.01
CA GLY A 43 -1.14 28.87 5.89
C GLY A 43 -0.64 27.98 7.03
N PHE A 44 -1.55 27.28 7.72
CA PHE A 44 -1.21 26.36 8.80
C PHE A 44 -0.35 25.19 8.33
N LEU A 45 -0.68 24.58 7.18
CA LEU A 45 0.09 23.49 6.60
C LEU A 45 1.47 23.94 6.14
N THR A 46 1.58 25.14 5.57
CA THR A 46 2.87 25.72 5.18
C THR A 46 3.74 26.00 6.40
N LEU A 47 3.15 26.56 7.46
CA LEU A 47 3.82 26.79 8.75
C LEU A 47 4.28 25.47 9.38
N LYS A 48 3.40 24.46 9.43
CA LYS A 48 3.74 23.12 9.92
C LYS A 48 4.89 22.51 9.11
N LYS A 49 4.85 22.62 7.78
CA LYS A 49 5.90 22.12 6.90
C LYS A 49 7.24 22.81 7.14
N ALA A 50 7.22 24.14 7.35
CA ALA A 50 8.41 24.90 7.68
C ALA A 50 8.98 24.51 9.05
N ALA A 51 8.11 24.34 10.06
CA ALA A 51 8.50 23.87 11.39
C ALA A 51 9.09 22.46 11.35
N ASP A 52 8.45 21.52 10.65
CA ASP A 52 8.94 20.14 10.49
C ASP A 52 10.29 20.13 9.75
N SER A 53 10.49 20.99 8.75
CA SER A 53 11.77 21.12 8.03
C SER A 53 12.88 21.72 8.92
N GLY A 54 12.55 22.72 9.74
CA GLY A 54 13.48 23.33 10.68
C GLY A 54 13.92 22.33 11.75
N LEU A 55 12.95 21.63 12.36
CA LEU A 55 13.23 20.55 13.31
C LEU A 55 14.09 19.46 12.67
N ARG A 56 13.79 19.06 11.42
CA ARG A 56 14.60 18.06 10.72
C ARG A 56 16.03 18.53 10.46
N SER A 57 16.23 19.81 10.13
CA SER A 57 17.58 20.38 9.98
C SER A 57 18.32 20.44 11.31
N LEU A 58 17.64 20.80 12.40
CA LEU A 58 18.22 20.86 13.74
C LEU A 58 18.58 19.45 14.25
N PHE A 59 17.68 18.49 14.11
CA PHE A 59 17.94 17.09 14.47
C PHE A 59 19.00 16.44 13.57
N SER A 60 19.04 16.78 12.28
CA SER A 60 20.12 16.36 11.38
C SER A 60 21.46 16.95 11.78
N GLY A 61 21.51 18.22 12.20
CA GLY A 61 22.72 18.86 12.72
C GLY A 61 23.19 18.29 14.06
N LEU A 62 22.26 17.76 14.86
CA LEU A 62 22.54 17.05 16.12
C LEU A 62 22.77 15.53 15.91
N GLY A 63 22.71 15.03 14.68
CA GLY A 63 22.93 13.61 14.36
C GLY A 63 21.83 12.66 14.86
N LEU A 64 20.66 13.15 15.26
CA LEU A 64 19.56 12.32 15.78
C LEU A 64 18.60 11.92 14.63
N PRO A 65 18.42 10.62 14.36
CA PRO A 65 17.54 10.16 13.30
C PRO A 65 16.07 10.45 13.64
N THR A 66 15.43 11.26 12.79
CA THR A 66 14.00 11.60 12.97
C THR A 66 13.11 10.38 12.77
N ARG A 67 11.90 10.37 13.35
CA ARG A 67 10.92 9.26 13.20
C ARG A 67 10.67 8.89 11.73
N ARG A 68 10.62 9.88 10.84
CA ARG A 68 10.45 9.67 9.39
C ARG A 68 11.66 8.99 8.75
N ASP A 69 12.86 9.28 9.24
CA ASP A 69 14.07 8.62 8.77
C ASP A 69 14.15 7.18 9.30
N GLN A 70 13.67 6.93 10.52
CA GLN A 70 13.52 5.57 11.06
C GLN A 70 12.54 4.71 10.23
N GLU A 71 11.39 5.26 9.84
CA GLU A 71 10.42 4.56 8.98
C GLU A 71 10.99 4.26 7.60
N ARG A 72 11.77 5.17 7.01
CA ARG A 72 12.46 4.92 5.72
C ARG A 72 13.52 3.83 5.85
N THR A 73 14.35 3.90 6.89
CA THR A 73 15.38 2.88 7.14
C THR A 73 14.73 1.51 7.36
N LEU A 74 13.64 1.45 8.13
CA LEU A 74 12.89 0.22 8.36
C LEU A 74 12.28 -0.33 7.07
N HIS A 75 11.72 0.54 6.23
CA HIS A 75 11.16 0.13 4.93
C HIS A 75 12.25 -0.42 3.99
N ILE A 76 13.39 0.27 3.92
CA ILE A 76 14.54 -0.19 3.12
C ILE A 76 15.06 -1.53 3.65
N LEU A 77 15.18 -1.68 4.97
CA LEU A 77 15.60 -2.93 5.59
C LEU A 77 14.67 -4.09 5.21
N HIS A 78 13.35 -3.87 5.33
CA HIS A 78 12.35 -4.87 4.93
C HIS A 78 12.45 -5.23 3.45
N GLN A 79 12.69 -4.23 2.58
CA GLN A 79 12.85 -4.47 1.14
C GLN A 79 14.13 -5.26 0.83
N ILE A 80 15.22 -5.05 1.57
CA ILE A 80 16.45 -5.83 1.45
C ILE A 80 16.20 -7.27 1.89
N THR A 81 15.55 -7.47 3.05
CA THR A 81 15.22 -8.82 3.56
C THR A 81 14.37 -9.60 2.56
N ALA A 82 13.30 -9.00 2.03
CA ALA A 82 12.44 -9.65 1.05
C ALA A 82 13.18 -10.09 -0.22
N ARG A 83 14.11 -9.27 -0.71
CA ARG A 83 14.95 -9.63 -1.86
C ARG A 83 15.93 -10.75 -1.54
N LEU A 84 16.43 -10.81 -0.31
CA LEU A 84 17.30 -11.89 0.15
C LEU A 84 16.53 -13.20 0.16
N ASP A 85 15.32 -13.20 0.73
CA ASP A 85 14.43 -14.36 0.77
C ASP A 85 14.09 -14.86 -0.64
N ASP A 86 13.79 -13.95 -1.57
CA ASP A 86 13.52 -14.30 -2.98
C ASP A 86 14.74 -14.97 -3.65
N LEU A 87 15.95 -14.46 -3.37
CA LEU A 87 17.19 -15.05 -3.88
C LEU A 87 17.42 -16.44 -3.31
N GLU A 88 17.23 -16.62 -2.00
CA GLU A 88 17.32 -17.92 -1.33
C GLU A 88 16.34 -18.93 -1.93
N PHE A 89 15.08 -18.51 -2.11
CA PHE A 89 14.07 -19.34 -2.75
C PHE A 89 14.44 -19.72 -4.19
N SER A 90 14.94 -18.76 -4.98
CA SER A 90 15.36 -19.03 -6.36
C SER A 90 16.52 -20.02 -6.45
N MET A 91 17.49 -19.93 -5.53
CA MET A 91 18.62 -20.88 -5.47
C MET A 91 18.15 -22.27 -5.07
N ALA A 92 17.27 -22.37 -4.08
CA ALA A 92 16.67 -23.64 -3.67
C ALA A 92 15.87 -24.28 -4.84
N GLN A 93 15.12 -23.46 -5.57
CA GLN A 93 14.37 -23.91 -6.74
C GLN A 93 15.29 -24.42 -7.86
N GLN A 94 16.38 -23.71 -8.16
CA GLN A 94 17.37 -24.16 -9.16
C GLN A 94 18.06 -25.45 -8.74
N ALA A 95 18.42 -25.59 -7.45
CA ALA A 95 18.97 -26.83 -6.92
C ALA A 95 17.98 -27.99 -7.08
N HIS A 96 16.70 -27.75 -6.81
CA HIS A 96 15.65 -28.75 -6.98
C HIS A 96 15.45 -29.12 -8.46
N GLN A 97 15.46 -28.15 -9.39
CA GLN A 97 15.38 -28.40 -10.83
C GLN A 97 16.56 -29.21 -11.36
N ARG A 98 17.77 -28.96 -10.84
CA ARG A 98 18.95 -29.78 -11.18
C ARG A 98 18.83 -31.20 -10.67
N ALA A 99 18.28 -31.40 -9.49
CA ALA A 99 18.01 -32.73 -8.95
C ALA A 99 16.97 -33.49 -9.79
N THR A 100 15.86 -32.84 -10.16
CA THR A 100 14.83 -33.48 -10.98
C THR A 100 15.25 -33.72 -12.44
N ALA A 101 16.10 -32.86 -13.01
CA ALA A 101 16.68 -33.07 -14.33
C ALA A 101 17.71 -34.23 -14.35
N ALA A 102 18.41 -34.48 -13.23
CA ALA A 102 19.30 -35.64 -13.10
C ALA A 102 18.54 -36.96 -12.93
N GLU A 103 17.28 -36.92 -12.50
CA GLU A 103 16.44 -38.10 -12.23
C GLU A 103 15.46 -38.42 -13.36
N GLN A 104 15.52 -37.71 -14.49
CA GLN A 104 14.85 -38.09 -15.73
C GLN A 104 15.81 -38.95 -16.59
N PRO A 105 15.78 -40.30 -16.47
CA PRO A 105 16.50 -41.15 -17.40
C PRO A 105 15.89 -40.98 -18.79
N SER A 106 16.76 -40.87 -19.77
CA SER A 106 16.49 -40.93 -21.20
C SER A 106 15.58 -42.11 -21.55
N ASN A 107 14.27 -41.90 -21.57
CA ASN A 107 13.32 -42.74 -22.30
C ASN A 107 13.27 -42.26 -23.75
N ASP A 108 14.39 -42.39 -24.46
CA ASP A 108 14.46 -42.19 -25.91
C ASP A 108 15.39 -43.26 -26.47
N GLY A 109 14.83 -44.20 -27.25
CA GLY A 109 15.58 -45.31 -27.84
C GLY A 109 14.98 -46.69 -27.60
N THR A 110 13.76 -46.91 -28.08
CA THR A 110 13.12 -48.24 -28.16
C THR A 110 14.00 -49.21 -28.95
N THR A 111 14.69 -50.11 -28.27
CA THR A 111 15.32 -51.28 -28.90
C THR A 111 14.23 -52.32 -29.10
N GLN A 112 13.72 -52.47 -30.32
CA GLN A 112 12.89 -53.61 -30.70
C GLN A 112 13.75 -54.57 -31.54
N PRO A 113 14.22 -55.71 -31.00
CA PRO A 113 14.80 -56.76 -31.82
C PRO A 113 13.67 -57.60 -32.41
N GLN A 114 13.51 -57.57 -33.74
CA GLN A 114 12.68 -58.55 -34.47
C GLN A 114 13.29 -59.96 -34.33
N PRO A 115 12.51 -60.99 -34.00
CA PRO A 115 12.98 -62.37 -34.01
C PRO A 115 13.01 -62.91 -35.44
N ARG A 116 14.14 -63.54 -35.81
CA ARG A 116 14.34 -64.25 -37.09
C ARG A 116 13.46 -65.51 -37.16
N ALA A 117 12.84 -65.74 -38.32
CA ALA A 117 12.26 -67.01 -38.74
C ALA A 117 13.21 -67.70 -39.73
#